data_AF-A0A0C2Y338-F1
#
_entry.id   AF-A0A0C2Y338-F1
#
_cell.length_a   1.000
_cell.length_b   1.000
_cell.length_c   1.000
_cell.angle_alpha   90.00
_cell.angle_beta   90.00
_cell.angle_gamma   90.00
#
_symmetry.space_group_name_H-M   'P 1'
#
loop_
_entity.id
_entity.type
_entity.pdbx_description
1 polymer ?
#
loop_
_entity_poly.entity_id
_entity_poly.type
_entity_poly.pdbx_seq_one_letter_code
_entity_poly.pdbx_strand_id
1 'polypeptide(L)'
;MATTPLTRETFISADYIKIAATQSTMFNATENGEGVEEVPAPASVRETGTIPDGFSVDFVLDPSTVVASLKKQEITTVEQLPVGALEELRDAINSPENLRIIPTSIHLQKRALAEE
;
A
#
# COMPACT_ATOMS: atom_id res chain seq x y z
N MET A 1 14.60 -27.67 -2.90
CA MET A 1 13.39 -26.99 -3.38
C MET A 1 13.71 -25.51 -3.44
N ALA A 2 13.26 -24.80 -4.47
CA ALA A 2 13.42 -23.34 -4.50
C ALA A 2 12.48 -22.76 -3.45
N THR A 3 12.98 -21.91 -2.56
CA THR A 3 12.18 -21.18 -1.58
C THR A 3 12.05 -19.75 -2.02
N THR A 4 10.83 -19.21 -1.93
CA THR A 4 10.51 -17.86 -2.38
C THR A 4 10.64 -16.90 -1.21
N PRO A 5 11.59 -15.95 -1.20
CA PRO A 5 11.73 -15.00 -0.11
C PRO A 5 10.47 -14.15 0.05
N LEU A 6 10.03 -13.91 1.28
CA LEU A 6 8.98 -12.94 1.58
C LEU A 6 9.56 -11.53 1.43
N THR A 7 9.02 -10.80 0.48
CA THR A 7 9.33 -9.38 0.25
C THR A 7 8.08 -8.54 0.32
N ARG A 8 8.24 -7.22 0.34
CA ARG A 8 7.12 -6.27 0.33
C ARG A 8 6.19 -6.53 -0.86
N GLU A 9 6.77 -6.77 -2.03
CA GLU A 9 6.08 -7.04 -3.30
C GLU A 9 5.27 -8.33 -3.25
N THR A 10 5.63 -9.26 -2.35
CA THR A 10 4.88 -10.51 -2.19
C THR A 10 3.44 -10.27 -1.75
N PHE A 11 3.17 -9.15 -1.08
CA PHE A 11 1.85 -8.79 -0.56
C PHE A 11 1.12 -7.75 -1.41
N ILE A 12 1.75 -7.18 -2.44
CA ILE A 12 1.15 -6.14 -3.28
C ILE A 12 0.46 -6.80 -4.48
N SER A 13 -0.84 -6.56 -4.62
CA SER A 13 -1.61 -7.01 -5.79
C SER A 13 -1.24 -6.17 -7.01
N ALA A 14 -1.25 -6.76 -8.20
CA ALA A 14 -1.08 -6.02 -9.45
C ALA A 14 -2.18 -4.96 -9.68
N ASP A 15 -3.36 -5.17 -9.08
CA ASP A 15 -4.53 -4.30 -9.23
C ASP A 15 -4.68 -3.29 -8.08
N TYR A 16 -3.72 -3.17 -7.16
CA TYR A 16 -3.82 -2.28 -5.99
C TYR A 16 -4.13 -0.82 -6.37
N ILE A 17 -3.64 -0.36 -7.53
CA ILE A 17 -3.92 0.98 -8.06
C ILE A 17 -5.41 1.13 -8.41
N LYS A 18 -5.99 0.14 -9.08
CA LYS A 18 -7.41 0.14 -9.43
C LYS A 18 -8.29 0.06 -8.19
N ILE A 19 -7.87 -0.73 -7.20
CA ILE A 19 -8.59 -0.82 -5.91
C ILE A 19 -8.56 0.54 -5.20
N ALA A 20 -7.39 1.19 -5.13
CA ALA A 20 -7.26 2.52 -4.56
C ALA A 20 -8.11 3.57 -5.30
N ALA A 21 -8.20 3.46 -6.63
CA ALA A 21 -9.01 4.35 -7.45
C ALA A 21 -10.53 4.25 -7.16
N THR A 22 -11.00 3.21 -6.49
CA THR A 22 -12.40 3.11 -6.04
C THR A 22 -12.73 4.01 -4.84
N GLN A 23 -11.72 4.54 -4.16
CA GLN A 23 -11.90 5.41 -2.98
C GLN A 23 -12.73 6.65 -3.32
N SER A 24 -13.56 7.06 -2.35
CA SER A 24 -14.36 8.30 -2.47
C SER A 24 -13.53 9.55 -2.22
N THR A 25 -12.38 9.37 -1.58
CA THR A 25 -11.55 10.44 -1.08
C THR A 25 -10.09 10.18 -1.41
N MET A 26 -9.34 11.26 -1.46
CA MET A 26 -7.88 11.29 -1.59
C MET A 26 -7.34 12.33 -0.62
N PHE A 27 -6.02 12.38 -0.45
CA PHE A 27 -5.37 13.34 0.41
C PHE A 27 -4.61 14.37 -0.39
N ASN A 28 -4.77 15.64 -0.05
CA ASN A 28 -3.93 16.73 -0.53
C ASN A 28 -2.95 17.16 0.55
N ALA A 29 -1.80 17.70 0.14
CA ALA A 29 -0.91 18.39 1.08
C ALA A 29 -1.60 19.70 1.52
N THR A 30 -1.56 20.01 2.81
CA THR A 30 -2.07 21.29 3.33
C THR A 30 -1.25 22.46 2.78
N GLU A 31 -1.83 23.67 2.74
CA GLU A 31 -1.14 24.87 2.23
C GLU A 31 0.21 25.17 2.93
N ASN A 32 0.34 24.74 4.18
CA ASN A 32 1.58 24.92 4.96
C ASN A 32 2.59 23.78 4.75
N GLY A 33 2.24 22.72 4.01
CA GLY A 33 3.09 21.55 3.75
C GLY A 33 3.34 20.65 4.96
N GLU A 34 2.77 20.96 6.12
CA GLU A 34 2.97 20.24 7.39
C GLU A 34 2.02 19.06 7.59
N GLY A 35 1.10 18.80 6.66
CA GLY A 35 0.15 17.72 6.80
C GLY A 35 -0.61 17.38 5.54
N VAL A 36 -1.61 16.52 5.71
CA VAL A 36 -2.57 16.17 4.67
C VAL A 36 -3.99 16.49 5.09
N GLU A 37 -4.82 16.86 4.13
CA GLU A 37 -6.26 16.98 4.28
C GLU A 37 -6.99 16.01 3.35
N GLU A 38 -8.08 15.44 3.84
CA GLU A 38 -8.93 14.54 3.05
C GLU A 38 -9.87 15.35 2.17
N VAL A 39 -9.79 15.11 0.86
CA VAL A 39 -10.61 15.77 -0.16
C VAL A 39 -11.37 14.73 -0.99
N PRO A 40 -12.52 15.08 -1.60
CA PRO A 40 -13.20 14.18 -2.52
C PRO A 40 -12.29 13.78 -3.68
N ALA A 41 -12.23 12.49 -3.99
CA ALA A 41 -11.52 11.99 -5.15
C ALA A 41 -12.25 12.45 -6.43
N PRO A 42 -11.54 12.97 -7.45
CA PRO A 42 -12.15 13.31 -8.73
C PRO A 42 -12.87 12.10 -9.34
N ALA A 43 -14.06 12.31 -9.92
CA ALA A 43 -14.83 11.25 -10.56
C ALA A 43 -14.01 10.49 -11.62
N SER A 44 -13.13 11.21 -12.33
CA SER A 44 -12.22 10.65 -13.33
C SER A 44 -11.30 9.55 -12.77
N VAL A 45 -10.91 9.62 -11.51
CA VAL A 45 -10.07 8.59 -10.87
C VAL A 45 -10.81 7.26 -10.83
N ARG A 46 -12.08 7.28 -10.42
CA ARG A 46 -12.94 6.09 -10.36
C ARG A 46 -13.29 5.56 -11.74
N GLU A 47 -13.56 6.46 -12.68
CA GLU A 47 -13.96 6.09 -14.04
C GLU A 47 -12.80 5.47 -14.84
N THR A 48 -11.59 5.99 -14.66
CA THR A 48 -10.41 5.55 -15.43
C THR A 48 -9.54 4.54 -14.70
N GLY A 49 -9.71 4.39 -13.38
CA GLY A 49 -8.82 3.59 -12.54
C GLY A 49 -7.39 4.15 -12.45
N THR A 50 -7.19 5.40 -12.86
CA THR A 50 -5.86 6.03 -12.97
C THR A 50 -5.69 7.10 -11.90
N ILE A 51 -4.51 7.12 -11.28
CA ILE A 51 -4.17 8.10 -10.24
C ILE A 51 -3.68 9.40 -10.90
N PRO A 52 -4.12 10.58 -10.46
CA PRO A 52 -3.68 11.84 -11.03
C PRO A 52 -2.17 12.08 -10.86
N ASP A 53 -1.57 12.85 -11.77
CA ASP A 53 -0.18 13.27 -11.67
C ASP A 53 0.10 14.00 -10.35
N GLY A 54 1.24 13.68 -9.72
CA GLY A 54 1.62 14.21 -8.40
C GLY A 54 1.03 13.46 -7.21
N PHE A 55 0.23 12.40 -7.46
CA PHE A 55 -0.30 11.52 -6.43
C PHE A 55 0.22 10.09 -6.59
N SER A 56 0.18 9.34 -5.50
CA SER A 56 0.59 7.94 -5.44
C SER A 56 -0.31 7.17 -4.49
N VAL A 57 -0.36 5.86 -4.68
CA VAL A 57 -1.08 4.96 -3.78
C VAL A 57 -0.14 4.57 -2.65
N ASP A 58 -0.59 4.82 -1.43
CA ASP A 58 0.11 4.50 -0.20
C ASP A 58 -0.69 3.49 0.61
N PHE A 59 0.03 2.68 1.37
CA PHE A 59 -0.54 1.70 2.27
C PHE A 59 -0.57 2.27 3.69
N VAL A 60 -1.73 2.24 4.35
CA VAL A 60 -1.85 2.67 5.76
C VAL A 60 -0.98 1.78 6.64
N LEU A 61 -1.10 0.46 6.48
CA LEU A 61 -0.17 -0.55 6.94
C LEU A 61 0.72 -0.97 5.78
N ASP A 62 1.98 -0.51 5.77
CA ASP A 62 2.92 -0.87 4.70
C ASP A 62 3.23 -2.39 4.73
N PRO A 63 3.23 -3.07 3.58
CA PRO A 63 3.50 -4.51 3.54
C PRO A 63 4.88 -4.90 4.10
N SER A 64 5.85 -3.98 4.13
CA SER A 64 7.15 -4.21 4.77
C SER A 64 7.02 -4.43 6.27
N THR A 65 6.01 -3.85 6.92
CA THR A 65 5.72 -4.10 8.34
C THR A 65 5.26 -5.54 8.56
N VAL A 66 4.49 -6.11 7.61
CA VAL A 66 4.10 -7.53 7.65
C VAL A 66 5.33 -8.42 7.48
N VAL A 67 6.19 -8.13 6.49
CA VAL A 67 7.45 -8.85 6.28
C VAL A 67 8.33 -8.82 7.54
N ALA A 68 8.50 -7.64 8.14
CA ALA A 68 9.30 -7.48 9.37
C ALA A 68 8.70 -8.28 10.54
N SER A 69 7.37 -8.32 10.66
CA SER A 69 6.66 -9.05 11.71
C SER A 69 6.75 -10.57 11.54
N LEU A 70 6.70 -11.06 10.29
CA LEU A 70 6.91 -12.47 9.97
C LEU A 70 8.37 -12.87 10.21
N LYS A 71 9.32 -12.01 9.82
CA LYS A 71 10.76 -12.23 10.07
C LYS A 71 11.09 -12.38 11.56
N LYS A 72 10.42 -11.62 12.44
CA LYS A 72 10.55 -11.76 13.91
C LYS A 72 10.07 -13.13 14.43
N GLN A 73 9.23 -13.83 13.68
CA GLN A 73 8.76 -15.18 13.96
C GLN A 73 9.54 -16.25 13.18
N GLU A 74 10.69 -15.87 12.61
CA GLU A 74 11.54 -16.74 11.79
C GLU A 74 10.87 -17.25 10.49
N ILE A 75 9.79 -16.59 10.07
CA ILE A 75 9.12 -16.81 8.78
C ILE A 75 9.71 -15.82 7.77
N THR A 76 10.47 -16.36 6.81
CA THR A 76 11.24 -15.60 5.81
C THR A 76 10.91 -15.99 4.37
N THR A 77 10.20 -17.11 4.16
CA THR A 77 9.83 -17.62 2.83
C THR A 77 8.33 -17.91 2.75
N VAL A 78 7.79 -17.85 1.54
CA VAL A 78 6.35 -18.07 1.29
C VAL A 78 5.91 -19.47 1.73
N GLU A 79 6.78 -20.46 1.56
CA GLU A 79 6.49 -21.86 1.86
C GLU A 79 6.40 -22.15 3.37
N GLN A 80 6.87 -21.23 4.22
CA GLN A 80 6.72 -21.30 5.68
C GLN A 80 5.35 -20.79 6.17
N LEU A 81 4.59 -20.11 5.31
CA LEU A 81 3.26 -19.63 5.68
C LEU A 81 2.26 -20.78 5.72
N PRO A 82 1.27 -20.73 6.64
CA PRO A 82 0.13 -21.64 6.60
C PRO A 82 -0.58 -21.57 5.24
N VAL A 83 -1.19 -22.68 4.84
CA VAL A 83 -1.99 -22.75 3.61
C VAL A 83 -3.10 -21.70 3.67
N GLY A 84 -3.20 -20.86 2.63
CA GLY A 84 -4.17 -19.76 2.55
C GLY A 84 -3.73 -18.44 3.20
N ALA A 85 -2.77 -18.46 4.14
CA ALA A 85 -2.38 -17.25 4.87
C ALA A 85 -1.78 -16.16 3.98
N LEU A 86 -1.07 -16.53 2.90
CA LEU A 86 -0.55 -15.55 1.94
C LEU A 86 -1.69 -14.79 1.25
N GLU A 87 -2.75 -15.49 0.86
CA GLU A 87 -3.90 -14.89 0.18
C GLU A 87 -4.68 -14.00 1.13
N GLU A 88 -4.91 -14.44 2.37
CA GLU A 88 -5.56 -13.63 3.41
C GLU A 88 -4.77 -12.33 3.72
N LEU A 89 -3.45 -12.43 3.85
CA LEU A 89 -2.59 -11.27 4.08
C LEU A 89 -2.59 -10.33 2.87
N ARG A 90 -2.60 -10.87 1.65
CA ARG A 90 -2.74 -10.05 0.42
C ARG A 90 -4.08 -9.33 0.40
N ASP A 91 -5.18 -10.02 0.68
CA ASP A 91 -6.52 -9.43 0.66
C ASP A 91 -6.64 -8.31 1.70
N ALA A 92 -6.11 -8.52 2.90
CA ALA A 92 -6.07 -7.49 3.93
C ALA A 92 -5.20 -6.29 3.53
N ILE A 93 -4.00 -6.53 2.99
CA ILE A 93 -3.07 -5.46 2.58
C ILE A 93 -3.60 -4.66 1.40
N ASN A 94 -4.28 -5.29 0.45
CA ASN A 94 -4.84 -4.63 -0.73
C ASN A 94 -6.30 -4.23 -0.53
N SER A 95 -6.85 -4.35 0.69
CA SER A 95 -8.18 -3.87 1.00
C SER A 95 -8.28 -2.37 0.68
N PRO A 96 -9.41 -1.90 0.13
CA PRO A 96 -9.65 -0.47 -0.07
C PRO A 96 -9.39 0.35 1.20
N GLU A 97 -9.64 -0.20 2.39
CA GLU A 97 -9.44 0.50 3.67
C GLU A 97 -7.96 0.75 3.99
N ASN A 98 -7.06 -0.08 3.46
CA ASN A 98 -5.62 0.04 3.64
C ASN A 98 -4.95 0.89 2.56
N LEU A 99 -5.66 1.25 1.48
CA LEU A 99 -5.12 1.97 0.33
C LEU A 99 -5.59 3.42 0.33
N ARG A 100 -4.63 4.36 0.34
CA ARG A 100 -4.91 5.81 0.25
C ARG A 100 -4.23 6.41 -0.96
N ILE A 101 -4.91 7.36 -1.60
CA ILE A 101 -4.30 8.20 -2.63
C ILE A 101 -3.75 9.42 -1.92
N ILE A 102 -2.43 9.59 -1.91
CA ILE A 102 -1.73 10.69 -1.22
C ILE A 102 -0.78 11.41 -2.17
N PRO A 103 -0.31 12.62 -1.85
CA PRO A 103 0.69 13.30 -2.67
C PRO A 103 1.99 12.48 -2.74
N THR A 104 2.59 12.38 -3.93
CA THR A 104 3.82 11.59 -4.15
C THR A 104 4.96 12.04 -3.25
N SER A 105 5.07 13.34 -2.95
CA SER A 105 6.07 13.87 -2.02
C SER A 105 6.00 13.24 -0.64
N ILE A 106 4.78 13.02 -0.13
CA ILE A 106 4.53 12.43 1.19
C ILE A 106 4.77 10.92 1.14
N HIS A 107 4.35 10.26 0.07
CA HIS A 107 4.64 8.84 -0.15
C HIS A 107 6.16 8.57 -0.12
N LEU A 108 6.95 9.38 -0.83
CA LEU A 108 8.40 9.25 -0.86
C LEU A 108 9.05 9.52 0.50
N GLN A 109 8.56 10.52 1.26
CA GLN A 109 9.04 10.79 2.61
C GLN A 109 8.78 9.61 3.56
N LYS A 110 7.56 9.04 3.54
CA LYS A 110 7.22 7.87 4.36
C LYS A 110 8.09 6.66 4.00
N ARG A 111 8.35 6.45 2.70
CA ARG A 111 9.22 5.37 2.24
C ARG A 111 10.66 5.53 2.70
N ALA A 112 11.22 6.74 2.62
CA ALA A 112 12.58 7.01 3.08
C ALA A 112 12.74 6.71 4.58
N LEU A 113 11.76 7.12 5.41
CA LEU A 113 11.76 6.85 6.85
C LEU A 113 11.60 5.36 7.21
N ALA A 114 11.01 4.55 6.32
CA ALA A 114 10.82 3.11 6.54
C ALA A 114 12.02 2.28 6.07
N GLU A 115 12.93 2.87 5.29
CA GLU A 115 14.16 2.24 4.78
C GLU A 115 15.40 2.56 5.65
N GLU A 116 15.27 3.39 6.70
CA GLU A 116 16.26 3.62 7.79
C GLU A 116 16.12 2.63 8.94
#